data_AF-A0A2J7RT16-F1
#
_entry.id   AF-A0A2J7RT16-F1
#
_cell.length_a   1.000
_cell.length_b   1.000
_cell.length_c   1.000
_cell.angle_alpha   90.00
_cell.angle_beta   90.00
_cell.angle_gamma   90.00
#
_symmetry.space_group_name_H-M   'P 1'
#
loop_
_entity.id
_entity.type
_entity.pdbx_description
1 polymer ?
#
loop_
_entity_poly.entity_id
_entity_poly.type
_entity_poly.pdbx_seq_one_letter_code
_entity_poly.pdbx_strand_id
1 'polypeptide(L)'
;PRIIELPVRQHREVHLNCELDVVSNTSTKQRAGSLMWFHDGRPVDAFVLDKNTRSGSGLGHRYMRDLLTGQLRIANARLEDEGVWHCEDRDPITGIVISTGKPTRLIVLG
;
A
#
# COMPACT_ATOMS: atom_id res chain seq x y z
N PRO A 1 16.65 7.97 0.52
CA PRO A 1 15.29 8.42 0.18
C PRO A 1 14.67 9.25 1.32
N ARG A 2 14.05 10.39 1.02
CA ARG A 2 13.36 11.20 2.02
C ARG A 2 12.03 10.52 2.36
N ILE A 3 11.80 10.24 3.64
CA ILE A 3 10.52 9.72 4.12
C ILE A 3 9.51 10.87 4.09
N ILE A 4 8.32 10.62 3.54
CA ILE A 4 7.21 11.57 3.55
C ILE A 4 6.41 11.36 4.83
N GLU A 5 6.12 12.43 5.58
CA GLU A 5 5.27 12.34 6.78
C GLU A 5 3.82 12.64 6.40
N LEU A 6 2.91 11.77 6.83
CA LEU A 6 1.48 11.87 6.58
C LEU A 6 0.71 11.85 7.90
N PRO A 7 0.30 13.01 8.45
CA PRO A 7 -0.56 13.06 9.61
C PRO A 7 -2.01 12.68 9.24
N VAL A 8 -2.62 11.80 10.02
CA VAL A 8 -4.03 11.38 9.88
C VAL A 8 -4.69 11.36 11.25
N ARG A 9 -5.97 11.73 11.35
CA ARG A 9 -6.76 11.49 12.59
C ARG A 9 -7.24 10.05 12.66
N GLN A 10 -7.41 9.52 13.87
CA GLN A 10 -8.07 8.24 14.08
C GLN A 10 -9.43 8.19 13.38
N HIS A 11 -9.82 6.99 12.96
CA HIS A 11 -11.08 6.68 12.30
C HIS A 11 -11.30 7.32 10.93
N ARG A 12 -10.25 7.90 10.34
CA ARG A 12 -10.26 8.38 8.97
C ARG A 12 -9.74 7.32 8.02
N GLU A 13 -10.15 7.45 6.77
CA GLU A 13 -9.61 6.67 5.67
C GLU A 13 -8.26 7.27 5.22
N VAL A 14 -7.27 6.41 4.96
CA VAL A 14 -5.94 6.77 4.43
C VAL A 14 -5.74 6.10 3.08
N HIS A 15 -5.13 6.82 2.15
CA HIS A 15 -4.75 6.32 0.83
C HIS A 15 -3.25 6.51 0.67
N LEU A 16 -2.50 5.41 0.55
CA LEU A 16 -1.07 5.40 0.31
C LEU A 16 -0.80 4.97 -1.13
N ASN A 17 -0.15 5.84 -1.89
CA ASN A 17 0.26 5.56 -3.26
C ASN A 17 1.60 4.84 -3.28
N CYS A 18 1.73 3.85 -4.15
CA CYS A 18 3.02 3.22 -4.41
C CYS A 18 3.78 4.00 -5.48
N GLU A 19 4.61 4.94 -5.06
CA GLU A 19 5.50 5.68 -5.95
C GLU A 19 6.81 4.91 -6.14
N LEU A 20 6.85 4.05 -7.14
CA LEU A 20 8.08 3.37 -7.56
C LEU A 20 8.98 4.36 -8.30
N ASP A 21 10.25 4.47 -7.91
CA ASP A 21 11.26 5.20 -8.68
C ASP A 21 11.61 4.38 -9.93
N VAL A 22 10.77 4.46 -10.97
CA VAL A 22 10.96 3.70 -12.22
C VAL A 22 11.92 4.46 -13.14
N VAL A 23 13.13 3.92 -13.32
CA VAL A 23 13.95 4.21 -14.49
C VAL A 23 13.36 3.44 -15.68
N SER A 24 12.35 4.03 -16.31
CA SER A 24 11.92 3.80 -17.70
C SER A 24 11.38 2.41 -18.19
N ASN A 25 10.19 2.47 -18.82
CA ASN A 25 9.80 1.76 -20.08
C ASN A 25 8.97 0.46 -20.07
N THR A 26 8.33 0.01 -19.00
CA THR A 26 7.37 -1.11 -19.13
C THR A 26 6.05 -0.84 -18.40
N SER A 27 4.96 -1.10 -19.10
CA SER A 27 3.57 -0.74 -18.77
C SER A 27 3.21 -0.92 -17.29
N THR A 28 2.99 0.21 -16.61
CA THR A 28 2.53 0.36 -15.23
C THR A 28 1.28 -0.46 -14.87
N LYS A 29 0.47 -0.87 -15.85
CA LYS A 29 -0.79 -1.62 -15.63
C LYS A 29 -0.60 -3.09 -15.22
N GLN A 30 0.55 -3.71 -15.50
CA GLN A 30 0.74 -5.15 -15.27
C GLN A 30 1.48 -5.49 -13.97
N ARG A 31 2.15 -4.51 -13.35
CA ARG A 31 2.94 -4.67 -12.12
C ARG A 31 2.17 -4.44 -10.82
N ALA A 32 0.99 -3.83 -10.87
CA ALA A 32 0.21 -3.59 -9.64
C ALA A 32 -0.25 -4.90 -8.96
N GLY A 33 -0.37 -6.00 -9.72
CA GLY A 33 -0.71 -7.32 -9.17
C GLY A 33 0.37 -7.91 -8.25
N SER A 34 1.65 -7.67 -8.53
CA SER A 34 2.81 -8.19 -7.80
C SER A 34 3.25 -7.33 -6.61
N LEU A 35 2.57 -6.22 -6.37
CA LEU A 35 3.00 -5.18 -5.44
C LEU A 35 2.63 -5.51 -3.99
N MET A 36 3.60 -5.75 -3.13
CA MET A 36 3.33 -6.06 -1.72
C MET A 36 3.51 -4.81 -0.85
N TRP A 37 2.65 -4.64 0.16
CA TRP A 37 2.78 -3.57 1.14
C TRP A 37 3.43 -4.06 2.43
N PHE A 38 4.19 -3.18 3.05
CA PHE A 38 4.87 -3.42 4.30
C PHE A 38 4.60 -2.28 5.28
N HIS A 39 4.45 -2.65 6.56
CA HIS A 39 4.34 -1.74 7.68
C HIS A 39 5.43 -2.10 8.69
N ASP A 40 6.35 -1.16 8.94
CA ASP A 40 7.54 -1.36 9.78
C ASP A 40 8.33 -2.63 9.43
N GLY A 41 8.47 -2.88 8.12
CA GLY A 41 9.21 -4.01 7.56
C GLY A 41 8.45 -5.35 7.58
N ARG A 42 7.20 -5.39 8.04
CA ARG A 42 6.37 -6.59 8.05
C ARG A 42 5.38 -6.57 6.88
N PRO A 43 5.20 -7.68 6.15
CA PRO A 43 4.23 -7.74 5.06
C PRO A 43 2.81 -7.56 5.61
N VAL A 44 2.02 -6.76 4.90
CA VAL A 44 0.63 -6.46 5.26
C VAL A 44 -0.29 -7.38 4.48
N ASP A 45 -1.15 -8.10 5.20
CA ASP A 45 -2.24 -8.86 4.59
C ASP A 45 -3.35 -7.89 4.16
N ALA A 46 -3.28 -7.45 2.90
CA ALA A 46 -4.22 -6.51 2.31
C ALA A 46 -5.18 -7.23 1.37
N PHE A 47 -6.47 -6.98 1.56
CA PHE A 47 -7.50 -7.50 0.68
C PHE A 47 -7.39 -6.85 -0.71
N VAL A 48 -7.33 -7.67 -1.76
CA VAL A 48 -7.15 -7.17 -3.13
C VAL A 48 -8.50 -6.76 -3.72
N LEU A 49 -8.64 -5.48 -4.05
CA LEU A 49 -9.81 -4.94 -4.73
C LEU A 49 -9.61 -5.03 -6.25
N ASP A 50 -10.48 -5.77 -6.94
CA ASP A 50 -10.60 -5.73 -8.40
C ASP A 50 -11.81 -4.89 -8.85
N LYS A 51 -11.96 -4.64 -10.15
CA LYS A 51 -13.07 -3.86 -10.72
C LYS A 51 -14.46 -4.46 -10.47
N ASN A 52 -14.54 -5.75 -10.17
CA ASN A 52 -15.78 -6.47 -9.93
C ASN A 52 -16.08 -6.63 -8.44
N THR A 53 -15.10 -6.36 -7.58
CA THR A 53 -15.20 -6.44 -6.14
C THR A 53 -15.98 -5.21 -5.69
N ARG A 54 -17.29 -5.38 -5.44
CA ARG A 54 -18.07 -4.34 -4.76
C ARG A 54 -17.32 -3.97 -3.49
N SER A 55 -16.91 -2.71 -3.38
CA SER A 55 -16.21 -2.11 -2.25
C SER A 55 -16.93 -2.43 -0.94
N GLY A 56 -16.60 -3.59 -0.39
CA GLY A 56 -17.34 -4.21 0.69
C GLY A 56 -16.79 -3.73 2.01
N SER A 57 -17.35 -2.63 2.53
CA SER A 57 -17.25 -2.25 3.95
C SER A 57 -17.72 -3.36 4.92
N GLY A 58 -18.20 -4.51 4.41
CA GLY A 58 -18.69 -5.66 5.17
C GLY A 58 -17.77 -6.89 5.25
N LEU A 59 -16.54 -6.86 4.71
CA LEU A 59 -15.62 -8.01 4.80
C LEU A 59 -14.74 -8.00 6.07
N GLY A 60 -14.82 -6.95 6.89
CA GLY A 60 -14.00 -6.82 8.10
C GLY A 60 -12.52 -6.49 7.86
N HIS A 61 -12.04 -6.48 6.61
CA HIS A 61 -10.69 -6.06 6.26
C HIS A 61 -10.54 -4.53 6.31
N ARG A 62 -9.50 -4.04 7.00
CA ARG A 62 -9.17 -2.60 7.06
C ARG A 62 -8.18 -2.16 5.99
N TYR A 63 -7.28 -3.06 5.60
CA TYR A 63 -6.26 -2.83 4.58
C TYR A 63 -6.74 -3.41 3.25
N MET A 64 -6.79 -2.56 2.23
CA MET A 64 -7.24 -2.94 0.89
C MET A 64 -6.30 -2.41 -0.16
N ARG A 65 -5.82 -3.28 -1.05
CA ARG A 65 -4.92 -2.91 -2.15
C ARG A 65 -5.70 -2.91 -3.45
N ASP A 66 -5.67 -1.79 -4.16
CA ASP A 66 -6.25 -1.72 -5.51
C ASP A 66 -5.38 -2.52 -6.50
N LEU A 67 -5.99 -3.46 -7.23
CA LEU A 67 -5.28 -4.36 -8.14
C LEU A 67 -4.67 -3.63 -9.34
N LEU A 68 -5.23 -2.48 -9.74
CA LEU A 68 -4.81 -1.76 -10.95
C LEU A 68 -3.71 -0.73 -10.68
N THR A 69 -3.77 -0.08 -9.53
CA THR A 69 -2.88 1.03 -9.15
C THR A 69 -1.88 0.63 -8.07
N GLY A 70 -2.13 -0.46 -7.34
CA GLY A 70 -1.32 -0.88 -6.20
C GLY A 70 -1.49 0.03 -4.97
N GLN A 71 -2.40 1.01 -5.01
CA GLN A 71 -2.69 1.90 -3.89
C GLN A 71 -3.21 1.10 -2.70
N LEU A 72 -2.71 1.41 -1.50
CA LEU A 72 -3.24 0.86 -0.25
C LEU A 72 -4.23 1.83 0.37
N ARG A 73 -5.42 1.33 0.69
CA ARG A 73 -6.44 2.01 1.46
C ARG A 73 -6.51 1.42 2.86
N ILE A 74 -6.45 2.28 3.88
CA ILE A 74 -6.70 1.95 5.29
C ILE A 74 -8.03 2.59 5.67
N ALA A 75 -9.10 1.81 5.80
CA ALA A 75 -10.47 2.34 5.92
C ALA A 75 -10.76 3.07 7.24
N ASN A 76 -10.13 2.62 8.33
CA ASN A 76 -10.37 3.10 9.69
C ASN A 76 -9.00 3.14 10.39
N ALA A 77 -8.28 4.23 10.19
CA ALA A 77 -6.94 4.44 10.76
C ALA A 77 -6.98 4.42 12.29
N ARG A 78 -6.00 3.77 12.90
CA ARG A 78 -5.87 3.59 14.35
C ARG A 78 -4.42 3.76 14.78
N LEU A 79 -4.18 3.89 16.08
CA LEU A 79 -2.83 4.06 16.62
C LEU A 79 -1.88 2.93 16.21
N GLU A 80 -2.36 1.69 16.04
CA GLU A 80 -1.51 0.59 15.55
C GLU A 80 -1.05 0.74 14.10
N ASP A 81 -1.67 1.63 13.31
CA ASP A 81 -1.29 1.88 11.91
C ASP A 81 -0.17 2.94 11.81
N GLU A 82 0.20 3.61 12.91
CA GLU A 82 1.34 4.53 12.94
C GLU A 82 2.64 3.78 12.62
N GLY A 83 3.52 4.40 11.84
CA GLY A 83 4.79 3.78 11.43
C GLY A 83 5.15 4.06 9.98
N VAL A 84 6.15 3.34 9.49
CA VAL A 84 6.64 3.48 8.12
C VAL A 84 5.98 2.46 7.22
N TRP A 85 5.33 2.97 6.18
CA TRP A 85 4.67 2.21 5.14
C TRP A 85 5.46 2.31 3.84
N HIS A 86 5.64 1.20 3.16
CA HIS A 86 6.17 1.19 1.80
C HIS A 86 5.61 0.01 1.00
N CYS A 87 5.73 0.10 -0.31
CA CYS A 87 5.44 -0.99 -1.22
C CYS A 87 6.72 -1.55 -1.82
N GLU A 88 6.68 -2.80 -2.26
CA GLU A 88 7.71 -3.44 -3.07
C GLU A 88 7.07 -4.09 -4.28
N ASP A 89 7.64 -3.85 -5.46
CA ASP A 89 7.39 -4.66 -6.65
C ASP A 89 8.34 -5.85 -6.60
N ARG A 90 7.79 -7.07 -6.55
CA ARG A 90 8.57 -8.30 -6.49
C ARG A 90 8.32 -9.12 -7.74
N ASP A 91 9.36 -9.75 -8.24
CA ASP A 91 9.24 -10.71 -9.32
C ASP A 91 8.34 -11.88 -8.86
N PRO A 92 7.24 -12.19 -9.54
CA PRO A 92 6.29 -13.21 -9.09
C PRO A 92 6.85 -14.63 -9.03
N ILE A 93 7.93 -14.92 -9.76
CA ILE A 93 8.51 -16.26 -9.88
C ILE A 93 9.63 -16.45 -8.85
N THR A 94 10.50 -15.46 -8.74
CA THR A 94 11.73 -15.53 -7.93
C THR A 94 11.58 -14.87 -6.56
N GLY A 95 10.57 -14.01 -6.36
CA GLY A 95 10.35 -13.24 -5.14
C GLY A 95 11.35 -12.11 -4.91
N ILE A 96 12.26 -11.87 -5.86
CA ILE A 96 13.28 -10.81 -5.80
C ILE A 96 12.59 -9.45 -5.84
N VAL A 97 13.03 -8.52 -4.99
CA VAL A 97 12.58 -7.13 -5.01
C VAL A 97 13.13 -6.45 -6.26
N ILE A 98 12.24 -6.10 -7.18
CA ILE A 98 12.54 -5.36 -8.41
C ILE A 98 12.69 -3.88 -8.10
N SER A 99 11.79 -3.34 -7.28
CA SER A 99 11.82 -1.95 -6.85
C SER A 99 11.07 -1.74 -5.55
N THR A 100 11.45 -0.71 -4.81
CA THR A 100 10.79 -0.30 -3.56
C THR A 100 10.23 1.09 -3.75
N GLY A 101 8.96 1.28 -3.38
CA GLY A 101 8.35 2.61 -3.43
C GLY A 101 8.85 3.53 -2.33
N LYS A 102 8.67 4.83 -2.52
CA LYS A 102 9.05 5.81 -1.50
C LYS A 102 8.32 5.55 -0.18
N PRO A 103 9.06 5.46 0.94
CA PRO A 103 8.45 5.22 2.24
C PRO A 103 7.65 6.45 2.73
N THR A 104 6.48 6.18 3.29
CA THR A 104 5.62 7.17 3.95
C THR A 104 5.50 6.83 5.44
N ARG A 105 5.81 7.77 6.33
CA ARG A 105 5.56 7.65 7.76
C ARG A 105 4.16 8.17 8.05
N LEU A 106 3.25 7.28 8.43
CA LEU A 106 1.93 7.65 8.92
C LEU A 106 2.07 8.11 10.38
N ILE A 107 1.49 9.26 10.72
CA ILE A 107 1.45 9.79 12.09
C ILE A 107 -0.03 9.86 12.49
N VAL A 108 -0.44 9.07 13.48
CA VAL A 108 -1.87 8.93 13.82
C VAL A 108 -2.20 9.82 15.01
N LEU A 109 -2.96 10.87 14.72
CA LEU A 109 -3.41 11.87 15.67
C LEU A 109 -4.66 11.39 16.41
N GLY A 110 -4.65 11.60 17.72
CA GLY A 110 -5.73 11.30 18.66
C GLY A 110 -7.09 11.85 18.26
#